data_AF-A0A9P7F7K1-F1
#
_entry.id   AF-A0A9P7F7K1-F1
#
_cell.length_a   1.000
_cell.length_b   1.000
_cell.length_c   1.000
_cell.angle_alpha   90.00
_cell.angle_beta   90.00
_cell.angle_gamma   90.00
#
_symmetry.space_group_name_H-M   'P 1'
#
loop_
_entity.id
_entity.type
_entity.pdbx_description
1 polymer ?
#
loop_
_entity_poly.entity_id
_entity_poly.type
_entity_poly.pdbx_seq_one_letter_code
_entity_poly.pdbx_strand_id
1 'polypeptide(L)'
;ITYHFSTETLRGLALLLFERPKNDVSSIPNVPLTSTFPYRSANGAACFVCEVDGEVRGTLHERYRCLRCPAVAFEELGPKLIEHMGGHILFDQDLRDKHNVCGLCLSIGLCEIRLARGAGGSEVVDISRSRCPNLFKIKLKNARKSTKHSPCTNTPLHCPYCDSNAAPVWKYSLSRHIDILHPSANKARFEELWRIDDEESTQISTKFKMKARKRKQMTATSMLRISEEHSSRVALRQ
;
A
#
# COMPACT_ATOMS: atom_id res chain seq x y z
N ILE A 1 -42.79 -3.52 13.02
CA ILE A 1 -42.63 -4.55 11.97
C ILE A 1 -41.32 -5.26 12.26
N THR A 2 -41.37 -6.55 12.60
CA THR A 2 -40.18 -7.36 12.89
C THR A 2 -39.89 -8.20 11.65
N TYR A 3 -38.71 -8.02 11.05
CA TYR A 3 -38.30 -8.80 9.89
C TYR A 3 -37.57 -10.06 10.37
N HIS A 4 -38.06 -11.22 9.94
CA HIS A 4 -37.40 -12.50 10.17
C HIS A 4 -36.70 -12.91 8.88
N PHE A 5 -35.38 -13.07 8.96
CA PHE A 5 -34.57 -13.56 7.86
C PHE A 5 -34.02 -14.93 8.24
N SER A 6 -34.01 -15.88 7.32
CA SER A 6 -33.34 -17.16 7.55
C SER A 6 -31.82 -16.96 7.51
N THR A 7 -31.12 -17.65 8.41
CA THR A 7 -29.65 -17.59 8.49
C THR A 7 -29.00 -18.03 7.17
N GLU A 8 -29.60 -18.99 6.46
CA GLU A 8 -29.12 -19.45 5.15
C GLU A 8 -29.23 -18.37 4.07
N THR A 9 -30.37 -17.67 3.99
CA THR A 9 -30.53 -16.56 3.04
C THR A 9 -29.55 -15.44 3.34
N LEU A 10 -29.33 -15.09 4.61
CA LEU A 10 -28.35 -14.06 4.98
C LEU A 10 -26.91 -14.47 4.67
N ARG A 11 -26.56 -15.75 4.85
CA ARG A 11 -25.24 -16.28 4.43
C ARG A 11 -25.06 -16.19 2.91
N GLY A 12 -26.07 -16.59 2.14
CA GLY A 12 -26.04 -16.50 0.68
C GLY A 12 -25.91 -15.05 0.19
N LEU A 13 -26.67 -14.13 0.77
CA LEU A 13 -26.57 -12.68 0.46
C LEU A 13 -25.20 -12.11 0.82
N ALA A 14 -24.65 -12.46 1.98
CA ALA A 14 -23.32 -12.01 2.39
C ALA A 14 -22.25 -12.48 1.39
N LEU A 15 -22.32 -13.74 0.95
CA LEU A 15 -21.38 -14.30 -0.01
C LEU A 15 -21.49 -13.62 -1.39
N LEU A 16 -22.71 -13.40 -1.88
CA LEU A 16 -22.95 -12.66 -3.13
C LEU A 16 -22.43 -11.21 -3.05
N LEU A 17 -22.64 -10.54 -1.93
CA LEU A 17 -22.13 -9.18 -1.69
C LEU A 17 -20.61 -9.14 -1.54
N PHE A 18 -19.98 -10.22 -1.11
CA PHE A 18 -18.53 -10.33 -1.01
C PHE A 18 -17.84 -10.61 -2.35
N GLU A 19 -18.46 -11.43 -3.20
CA GLU A 19 -17.93 -11.75 -4.53
C GLU A 19 -18.05 -10.59 -5.53
N ARG A 20 -19.17 -9.87 -5.48
CA ARG A 20 -19.51 -8.85 -6.48
C ARG A 20 -18.52 -7.67 -6.58
N PRO A 21 -17.99 -7.09 -5.47
CA PRO A 21 -17.11 -5.94 -5.55
C PRO A 21 -15.63 -6.30 -5.70
N LYS A 22 -15.26 -7.58 -5.93
CA LYS A 22 -13.85 -7.96 -6.16
C LYS A 22 -13.18 -7.18 -7.30
N ASN A 23 -13.96 -6.69 -8.26
CA ASN A 23 -13.50 -5.88 -9.39
C ASN A 23 -13.64 -4.35 -9.18
N ASP A 24 -14.28 -3.90 -8.10
CA ASP A 24 -14.48 -2.48 -7.76
C ASP A 24 -14.41 -2.26 -6.24
N VAL A 25 -13.28 -2.67 -5.65
CA VAL A 25 -13.04 -2.55 -4.20
C VAL A 25 -13.02 -1.07 -3.76
N SER A 26 -12.71 -0.15 -4.69
CA SER A 26 -12.66 1.30 -4.46
C SER A 26 -14.00 1.94 -4.13
N SER A 27 -15.12 1.33 -4.50
CA SER A 27 -16.47 1.87 -4.23
C SER A 27 -17.06 1.37 -2.90
N ILE A 28 -16.39 0.45 -2.20
CA ILE A 28 -16.86 -0.07 -0.92
C ILE A 28 -16.65 0.99 0.19
N PRO A 29 -17.71 1.41 0.90
CA PRO A 29 -17.57 2.37 2.00
C PRO A 29 -16.81 1.74 3.17
N ASN A 30 -15.87 2.49 3.75
CA ASN A 30 -15.22 2.11 4.99
C ASN A 30 -16.15 2.42 6.17
N VAL A 31 -16.57 1.39 6.91
CA VAL A 31 -17.48 1.51 8.05
C VAL A 31 -16.73 1.16 9.33
N PRO A 32 -16.64 2.07 10.32
CA PRO A 32 -15.96 1.79 11.58
C PRO A 32 -16.73 0.75 12.40
N LEU A 33 -16.01 0.01 13.24
CA LEU A 33 -16.63 -0.87 14.23
C LEU A 33 -17.45 -0.04 15.23
N THR A 34 -18.68 -0.48 15.49
CA THR A 34 -19.54 0.14 16.50
C THR A 34 -20.06 -0.93 17.45
N SER A 35 -20.85 -0.53 18.44
CA SER A 35 -21.55 -1.47 19.32
C SER A 35 -22.55 -2.36 18.57
N THR A 36 -23.04 -1.90 17.41
CA THR A 36 -24.05 -2.56 16.59
C THR A 36 -23.54 -3.07 15.24
N PHE A 37 -22.31 -2.73 14.87
CA PHE A 37 -21.68 -3.14 13.62
C PHE A 37 -20.26 -3.74 13.83
N PRO A 38 -19.94 -4.91 13.22
CA PRO A 38 -20.84 -5.77 12.45
C PRO A 38 -21.94 -6.37 13.33
N TYR A 39 -22.97 -6.95 12.70
CA TYR A 39 -24.04 -7.65 13.41
C TYR A 39 -23.47 -8.71 14.33
N ARG A 40 -24.10 -8.91 15.50
CA ARG A 40 -23.66 -9.85 16.52
C ARG A 40 -24.74 -10.85 16.88
N SER A 41 -24.37 -12.09 17.14
CA SER A 41 -25.24 -13.11 17.73
C SER A 41 -25.52 -12.80 19.21
N ALA A 42 -26.47 -13.51 19.80
CA ALA A 42 -26.84 -13.36 21.21
C ALA A 42 -25.68 -13.54 22.19
N ASN A 43 -24.63 -14.28 21.80
CA ASN A 43 -23.40 -14.47 22.57
C ASN A 43 -22.30 -13.42 22.29
N GLY A 44 -22.62 -12.35 21.54
CA GLY A 44 -21.71 -11.25 21.22
C GLY A 44 -20.72 -11.50 20.09
N ALA A 45 -20.72 -12.70 19.48
CA ALA A 45 -19.87 -13.02 18.33
C ALA A 45 -20.38 -12.33 17.06
N ALA A 46 -19.48 -11.91 16.18
CA ALA A 46 -19.84 -11.27 14.91
C ALA A 46 -20.42 -12.27 13.91
N CYS A 47 -21.51 -11.89 13.26
CA CYS A 47 -22.21 -12.69 12.26
C CYS A 47 -21.97 -12.16 10.85
N PHE A 48 -22.11 -13.04 9.85
CA PHE A 48 -22.08 -12.71 8.42
C PHE A 48 -20.76 -12.11 7.94
N VAL A 49 -19.65 -12.49 8.59
CA VAL A 49 -18.29 -12.16 8.14
C VAL A 49 -17.93 -13.10 7.00
N CYS A 50 -17.57 -12.53 5.84
CA CYS A 50 -17.10 -13.30 4.70
C CYS A 50 -15.58 -13.50 4.79
N GLU A 51 -15.16 -14.75 4.75
CA GLU A 51 -13.75 -15.17 4.79
C GLU A 51 -13.37 -15.78 3.43
N VAL A 52 -12.14 -15.59 2.97
CA VAL A 52 -11.60 -16.28 1.79
C VAL A 52 -11.07 -17.66 2.22
N ASP A 53 -11.44 -18.72 1.50
CA ASP A 53 -10.90 -20.05 1.77
C ASP A 53 -9.39 -20.10 1.49
N GLY A 54 -8.64 -20.69 2.43
CA GLY A 54 -7.17 -20.71 2.41
C GLY A 54 -6.49 -19.60 3.22
N GLU A 55 -7.23 -18.55 3.64
CA GLU A 55 -6.70 -17.52 4.54
C GLU A 55 -6.95 -17.91 6.02
N VAL A 56 -5.88 -18.02 6.81
CA VAL A 56 -5.99 -18.26 8.26
C VAL A 56 -6.56 -17.00 8.92
N ARG A 57 -7.47 -17.14 9.88
CA ARG A 57 -8.01 -15.99 10.63
C ARG A 57 -6.87 -15.13 11.19
N GLY A 58 -6.66 -13.96 10.59
CA GLY A 58 -5.53 -13.07 10.89
C GLY A 58 -4.61 -12.72 9.71
N THR A 59 -4.68 -13.39 8.56
CA THR A 59 -3.76 -13.17 7.41
C THR A 59 -4.13 -11.99 6.50
N LEU A 60 -5.33 -11.41 6.62
CA LEU A 60 -5.67 -10.14 5.96
C LEU A 60 -4.66 -9.02 6.30
N HIS A 61 -3.99 -9.11 7.46
CA HIS A 61 -2.96 -8.19 7.90
C HIS A 61 -1.64 -8.27 7.11
N GLU A 62 -1.38 -9.33 6.34
CA GLU A 62 -0.12 -9.49 5.61
C GLU A 62 -0.07 -8.61 4.35
N ARG A 63 -1.22 -8.33 3.72
CA ARG A 63 -1.30 -7.46 2.53
C ARG A 63 -1.07 -5.97 2.84
N TYR A 64 -1.15 -5.57 4.10
CA TYR A 64 -1.00 -4.19 4.55
C TYR A 64 0.29 -3.98 5.36
N ARG A 65 1.33 -4.78 5.13
CA ARG A 65 2.61 -4.68 5.84
C ARG A 65 3.79 -4.64 4.88
N CYS A 66 4.88 -4.05 5.35
CA CYS A 66 6.14 -4.14 4.63
C CYS A 66 6.66 -5.59 4.68
N LEU A 67 6.90 -6.19 3.51
CA LEU A 67 7.45 -7.55 3.39
C LEU A 67 8.85 -7.67 4.01
N ARG A 68 9.58 -6.55 4.09
CA ARG A 68 10.93 -6.48 4.67
C ARG A 68 10.93 -6.01 6.13
N CYS A 69 9.84 -5.38 6.57
CA CYS A 69 9.64 -4.94 7.95
C CYS A 69 8.26 -5.40 8.46
N PRO A 70 8.09 -6.66 8.89
CA PRO A 70 6.78 -7.20 9.30
C PRO A 70 6.10 -6.40 10.43
N ALA A 71 6.88 -5.69 11.24
CA ALA A 71 6.38 -4.82 12.30
C ALA A 71 5.74 -3.50 11.80
N VAL A 72 5.89 -3.17 10.52
CA VAL A 72 5.42 -1.92 9.91
C VAL A 72 4.18 -2.18 9.07
N ALA A 73 3.05 -1.60 9.48
CA ALA A 73 1.78 -1.64 8.74
C ALA A 73 1.61 -0.39 7.86
N PHE A 74 1.17 -0.56 6.61
CA PHE A 74 0.99 0.51 5.62
C PHE A 74 -0.13 1.49 5.98
N GLU A 75 -1.20 0.99 6.59
CA GLU A 75 -2.35 1.80 7.03
C GLU A 75 -1.93 2.93 7.99
N GLU A 76 -0.86 2.70 8.77
CA GLU A 76 -0.36 3.65 9.76
C GLU A 76 0.62 4.68 9.17
N LEU A 77 1.12 4.44 7.95
CA LEU A 77 2.17 5.26 7.36
C LEU A 77 1.61 6.44 6.55
N GLY A 78 0.53 6.24 5.79
CA GLY A 78 0.00 7.26 4.89
C GLY A 78 1.12 7.87 4.01
N PRO A 79 1.34 9.20 4.03
CA PRO A 79 2.46 9.84 3.31
C PRO A 79 3.86 9.34 3.69
N LYS A 80 4.05 8.80 4.91
CA LYS A 80 5.32 8.23 5.38
C LYS A 80 5.65 6.88 4.72
N LEU A 81 4.72 6.31 3.95
CA LEU A 81 4.97 5.06 3.23
C LEU A 81 6.15 5.20 2.27
N ILE A 82 6.18 6.29 1.51
CA ILE A 82 7.25 6.58 0.55
C ILE A 82 8.60 6.74 1.25
N GLU A 83 8.61 7.37 2.43
CA GLU A 83 9.82 7.50 3.25
C GLU A 83 10.33 6.14 3.72
N HIS A 84 9.44 5.29 4.23
CA HIS A 84 9.80 3.94 4.66
C HIS A 84 10.36 3.11 3.50
N MET A 85 9.68 3.12 2.35
CA MET A 85 10.13 2.42 1.14
C MET A 85 11.41 3.01 0.56
N GLY A 86 11.56 4.34 0.62
CA GLY A 86 12.79 5.03 0.24
C GLY A 86 13.99 4.56 1.07
N GLY A 87 13.80 4.35 2.37
CA GLY A 87 14.82 3.75 3.23
C GLY A 87 15.26 2.37 2.75
N HIS A 88 14.33 1.50 2.37
CA HIS A 88 14.67 0.21 1.76
C HIS A 88 15.42 0.37 0.44
N ILE A 89 14.95 1.23 -0.47
CA ILE A 89 15.61 1.42 -1.77
C ILE A 89 17.08 1.89 -1.61
N LEU A 90 17.36 2.76 -0.62
CA LEU A 90 18.69 3.31 -0.42
C LEU A 90 19.63 2.42 0.40
N PHE A 91 19.11 1.75 1.42
CA PHE A 91 19.95 1.14 2.46
C PHE A 91 19.81 -0.38 2.57
N ASP A 92 18.82 -0.99 1.89
CA ASP A 92 18.69 -2.44 1.84
C ASP A 92 19.65 -3.02 0.80
N GLN A 93 20.49 -3.96 1.24
CA GLN A 93 21.52 -4.57 0.39
C GLN A 93 20.92 -5.33 -0.79
N ASP A 94 19.74 -5.94 -0.62
CA ASP A 94 19.09 -6.73 -1.68
C ASP A 94 18.55 -5.87 -2.83
N LEU A 95 18.33 -4.58 -2.56
CA LEU A 95 17.75 -3.63 -3.51
C LEU A 95 18.80 -2.75 -4.20
N ARG A 96 20.03 -2.74 -3.71
CA ARG A 96 21.12 -1.84 -4.15
C ARG A 96 21.32 -1.83 -5.66
N ASP A 97 21.32 -3.00 -6.29
CA ASP A 97 21.61 -3.13 -7.72
C ASP A 97 20.36 -3.19 -8.61
N LYS A 98 19.18 -3.08 -8.00
CA LYS A 98 17.89 -3.20 -8.70
C LYS A 98 17.50 -1.85 -9.31
N HIS A 99 16.92 -1.88 -10.50
CA HIS A 99 16.32 -0.72 -11.15
C HIS A 99 14.80 -0.87 -11.16
N ASN A 100 14.08 0.23 -11.42
CA ASN A 100 12.61 0.24 -11.49
C ASN A 100 11.95 -0.35 -10.23
N VAL A 101 12.53 -0.09 -9.06
CA VAL A 101 11.95 -0.47 -7.77
C VAL A 101 10.80 0.48 -7.45
N CYS A 102 9.63 -0.06 -7.15
CA CYS A 102 8.49 0.77 -6.80
C CYS A 102 8.66 1.41 -5.41
N GLY A 103 8.55 2.74 -5.33
CA GLY A 103 8.58 3.50 -4.08
C GLY A 103 7.35 3.34 -3.16
N LEU A 104 6.38 2.49 -3.52
CA LEU A 104 5.20 2.20 -2.69
C LEU A 104 5.12 0.74 -2.22
N CYS A 105 5.69 -0.21 -2.96
CA CYS A 105 5.59 -1.64 -2.64
C CYS A 105 6.89 -2.42 -2.84
N LEU A 106 7.97 -1.78 -3.29
CA LEU A 106 9.29 -2.38 -3.58
C LEU A 106 9.29 -3.48 -4.65
N SER A 107 8.16 -3.70 -5.35
CA SER A 107 8.12 -4.58 -6.52
C SER A 107 9.02 -4.03 -7.63
N ILE A 108 9.66 -4.95 -8.36
CA ILE A 108 10.65 -4.65 -9.40
C ILE A 108 10.01 -4.92 -10.76
N GLY A 109 9.85 -3.89 -11.59
CA GLY A 109 9.41 -4.01 -12.99
C GLY A 109 7.93 -4.37 -13.23
N LEU A 110 7.24 -4.97 -12.27
CA LEU A 110 5.82 -5.36 -12.41
C LEU A 110 4.84 -4.28 -11.94
N CYS A 111 5.30 -3.34 -11.13
CA CYS A 111 4.47 -2.27 -10.59
C CYS A 111 4.58 -1.02 -11.45
N GLU A 112 3.47 -0.62 -12.06
CA GLU A 112 3.41 0.51 -12.97
C GLU A 112 2.73 1.71 -12.30
N ILE A 113 3.44 2.84 -12.23
CA ILE A 113 2.89 4.11 -11.76
C ILE A 113 2.70 5.02 -12.97
N ARG A 114 1.54 5.65 -13.09
CA ARG A 114 1.22 6.64 -14.13
C ARG A 114 0.98 8.00 -13.48
N LEU A 115 1.34 9.06 -14.20
CA LEU A 115 1.12 10.44 -13.77
C LEU A 115 0.01 11.07 -14.60
N ALA A 116 -0.76 11.94 -13.96
CA ALA A 116 -1.79 12.76 -14.58
C ALA A 116 -1.64 14.22 -14.16
N ARG A 117 -2.27 15.12 -14.93
CA ARG A 117 -2.44 16.51 -14.54
C ARG A 117 -3.65 16.63 -13.62
N GLY A 118 -3.39 17.00 -12.37
CA GLY A 118 -4.40 17.37 -11.39
C GLY A 118 -4.86 18.83 -11.55
N ALA A 119 -5.71 19.25 -10.61
CA ALA A 119 -6.22 20.62 -10.57
C ALA A 119 -5.08 21.65 -10.54
N GLY A 120 -5.25 22.74 -11.29
CA GLY A 120 -4.26 23.81 -11.40
C GLY A 120 -2.94 23.41 -12.08
N GLY A 121 -2.92 22.35 -12.88
CA GLY A 121 -1.74 21.90 -13.63
C GLY A 121 -0.70 21.15 -12.78
N SER A 122 -1.04 20.80 -11.53
CA SER A 122 -0.16 20.03 -10.66
C SER A 122 -0.02 18.57 -11.12
N GLU A 123 1.18 18.02 -11.11
CA GLU A 123 1.38 16.60 -11.42
C GLU A 123 1.02 15.74 -10.20
N VAL A 124 0.20 14.71 -10.44
CA VAL A 124 -0.29 13.77 -9.42
C VAL A 124 -0.20 12.34 -9.93
N VAL A 125 -0.21 11.37 -9.02
CA VAL A 125 -0.35 9.96 -9.39
C VAL A 125 -1.76 9.72 -9.94
N ASP A 126 -1.83 9.12 -11.13
CA ASP A 126 -3.06 8.67 -11.76
C ASP A 126 -3.46 7.33 -11.13
N ILE A 127 -4.37 7.37 -10.16
CA ILE A 127 -4.85 6.17 -9.45
C ILE A 127 -5.54 5.19 -10.41
N SER A 128 -6.23 5.69 -11.44
CA SER A 128 -7.00 4.85 -12.35
C SER A 128 -6.12 4.06 -13.33
N ARG A 129 -4.97 4.63 -13.71
CA ARG A 129 -4.03 4.00 -14.66
C ARG A 129 -2.82 3.34 -14.00
N SER A 130 -2.65 3.49 -12.69
CA SER A 130 -1.54 2.87 -11.94
C SER A 130 -1.94 1.50 -11.39
N ARG A 131 -0.95 0.62 -11.18
CA ARG A 131 -1.15 -0.79 -10.75
C ARG A 131 -0.38 -1.16 -9.48
N CYS A 132 -0.34 -0.26 -8.50
CA CYS A 132 0.26 -0.55 -7.20
C CYS A 132 -0.82 -0.93 -6.17
N PRO A 133 -0.63 -1.97 -5.33
CA PRO A 133 -1.58 -2.28 -4.26
C PRO A 133 -1.66 -1.17 -3.19
N ASN A 134 -0.61 -0.34 -3.07
CA ASN A 134 -0.50 0.70 -2.06
C ASN A 134 -0.69 2.12 -2.63
N LEU A 135 -1.56 2.29 -3.64
CA LEU A 135 -1.81 3.59 -4.25
C LEU A 135 -2.49 4.55 -3.27
N PHE A 136 -2.02 5.79 -3.24
CA PHE A 136 -2.70 6.90 -2.59
C PHE A 136 -2.44 8.21 -3.35
N LYS A 137 -3.27 9.23 -3.10
CA LYS A 137 -3.11 10.54 -3.75
C LYS A 137 -1.87 11.25 -3.21
N ILE A 138 -0.86 11.41 -4.06
CA ILE A 138 0.38 12.14 -3.74
C ILE A 138 0.43 13.43 -4.56
N LYS A 139 0.61 14.57 -3.89
CA LYS A 139 0.89 15.85 -4.55
C LYS A 139 2.39 15.98 -4.80
N LEU A 140 2.84 15.69 -6.03
CA LEU A 140 4.28 15.59 -6.34
C LEU A 140 5.05 16.88 -6.09
N LYS A 141 4.43 18.05 -6.31
CA LYS A 141 5.04 19.36 -6.02
C LYS A 141 5.56 19.48 -4.58
N ASN A 142 4.85 18.90 -3.61
CA ASN A 142 5.25 18.94 -2.21
C ASN A 142 6.21 17.79 -1.89
N ALA A 143 5.93 16.59 -2.41
CA ALA A 143 6.76 15.41 -2.17
C ALA A 143 8.17 15.52 -2.77
N ARG A 144 8.40 16.40 -3.75
CA ARG A 144 9.74 16.70 -4.29
C ARG A 144 10.61 17.58 -3.38
N LYS A 145 10.06 18.13 -2.30
CA LYS A 145 10.78 19.03 -1.38
C LYS A 145 11.10 18.30 -0.09
N SER A 146 12.39 18.19 0.21
CA SER A 146 12.86 17.72 1.51
C SER A 146 12.51 18.76 2.59
N THR A 147 12.02 18.29 3.72
CA THR A 147 11.78 19.11 4.92
C THR A 147 12.18 18.33 6.16
N LYS A 148 12.41 19.01 7.28
CA LYS A 148 12.75 18.37 8.56
C LYS A 148 11.74 17.27 9.00
N HIS A 149 10.47 17.42 8.64
CA HIS A 149 9.41 16.46 9.02
C HIS A 149 9.11 15.42 7.92
N SER A 150 9.56 15.68 6.69
CA SER A 150 9.38 14.81 5.53
C SER A 150 10.64 14.92 4.64
N PRO A 151 11.76 14.31 5.05
CA PRO A 151 13.03 14.38 4.32
C PRO A 151 12.98 13.67 2.96
N CYS A 152 12.13 12.65 2.82
CA CYS A 152 12.10 11.82 1.61
C CYS A 152 11.54 12.59 0.40
N THR A 153 12.36 12.68 -0.65
CA THR A 153 12.01 13.24 -1.97
C THR A 153 11.77 12.18 -3.03
N ASN A 154 11.66 10.90 -2.63
CA ASN A 154 11.44 9.80 -3.56
C ASN A 154 10.07 9.92 -4.25
N THR A 155 10.06 10.45 -5.47
CA THR A 155 8.84 10.60 -6.27
C THR A 155 9.00 9.99 -7.66
N PRO A 156 7.91 9.55 -8.31
CA PRO A 156 7.94 9.21 -9.73
C PRO A 156 8.33 10.42 -10.59
N LEU A 157 9.26 10.20 -11.52
CA LEU A 157 9.81 11.18 -12.46
C LEU A 157 9.87 10.57 -13.87
N HIS A 158 9.67 11.40 -14.90
CA HIS A 158 9.96 10.96 -16.26
C HIS A 158 11.48 10.90 -16.48
N CYS A 159 11.95 9.75 -16.99
CA CYS A 159 13.34 9.62 -17.41
C CYS A 159 13.56 10.44 -18.69
N PRO A 160 14.58 11.31 -18.77
CA PRO A 160 14.82 12.17 -19.94
C PRO A 160 15.22 11.42 -21.21
N TYR A 161 15.60 10.14 -21.09
CA TYR A 161 16.00 9.29 -22.22
C TYR A 161 14.92 8.29 -22.64
N CYS A 162 13.89 8.12 -21.83
CA CYS A 162 12.75 7.29 -22.19
C CYS A 162 11.79 8.05 -23.10
N ASP A 163 10.98 7.30 -23.85
CA ASP A 163 9.85 7.86 -24.58
C ASP A 163 8.90 8.60 -23.63
N SER A 164 8.23 9.63 -24.14
CA SER A 164 7.26 10.44 -23.37
C SER A 164 6.10 9.62 -22.78
N ASN A 165 5.78 8.48 -23.39
CA ASN A 165 4.75 7.55 -22.94
C ASN A 165 5.26 6.47 -21.97
N ALA A 166 6.56 6.39 -21.72
CA ALA A 166 7.13 5.42 -20.79
C ALA A 166 6.62 5.65 -19.36
N ALA A 167 6.57 4.58 -18.58
CA ALA A 167 6.20 4.68 -17.18
C ALA A 167 7.27 5.50 -16.40
N PRO A 168 6.85 6.46 -15.55
CA PRO A 168 7.75 7.17 -14.66
C PRO A 168 8.58 6.23 -13.77
N VAL A 169 9.80 6.66 -13.48
CA VAL A 169 10.77 5.98 -12.63
C VAL A 169 10.85 6.71 -11.30
N TRP A 170 10.93 5.97 -10.20
CA TRP A 170 11.12 6.56 -8.87
C TRP A 170 12.50 7.22 -8.77
N LYS A 171 12.57 8.44 -8.21
CA LYS A 171 13.79 9.25 -8.07
C LYS A 171 15.00 8.43 -7.63
N TYR A 172 14.86 7.66 -6.55
CA TYR A 172 15.99 6.89 -6.00
C TYR A 172 16.46 5.74 -6.89
N SER A 173 15.63 5.28 -7.83
CA SER A 173 16.00 4.26 -8.82
C SER A 173 16.42 4.85 -10.18
N LEU A 174 16.28 6.16 -10.40
CA LEU A 174 16.45 6.78 -11.70
C LEU A 174 17.89 6.68 -12.22
N SER A 175 18.90 6.90 -11.36
CA SER A 175 20.31 6.76 -11.76
C SER A 175 20.61 5.35 -12.28
N ARG A 176 20.16 4.34 -11.53
CA ARG A 176 20.36 2.92 -11.89
C ARG A 176 19.56 2.50 -13.12
N HIS A 177 18.36 3.04 -13.28
CA HIS A 177 17.56 2.88 -14.49
C HIS A 177 18.33 3.36 -15.72
N ILE A 178 18.95 4.54 -15.66
CA ILE A 178 19.73 5.09 -16.78
C ILE A 178 20.95 4.22 -17.07
N ASP A 179 21.68 3.78 -16.03
CA ASP A 179 22.83 2.89 -16.21
C ASP A 179 22.50 1.59 -16.96
N ILE A 180 21.31 1.03 -16.72
CA ILE A 180 20.90 -0.27 -17.28
C ILE A 180 20.20 -0.12 -18.63
N LEU A 181 19.25 0.81 -18.75
CA LEU A 181 18.40 0.92 -19.94
C LEU A 181 18.90 1.95 -20.96
N HIS A 182 19.81 2.83 -20.54
CA HIS A 182 20.41 3.86 -21.38
C HIS A 182 21.95 3.90 -21.18
N PRO A 183 22.68 2.78 -21.38
CA PRO A 183 24.09 2.68 -21.01
C PRO A 183 25.02 3.64 -21.78
N SER A 184 24.61 4.09 -22.96
CA SER A 184 25.34 5.08 -23.78
C SER A 184 25.01 6.53 -23.42
N ALA A 185 24.05 6.77 -22.53
CA ALA A 185 23.57 8.10 -22.22
C ALA A 185 24.45 8.80 -21.16
N ASN A 186 24.70 10.09 -21.35
CA ASN A 186 25.44 10.90 -20.39
C ASN A 186 24.56 11.29 -19.19
N LYS A 187 24.45 10.38 -18.21
CA LYS A 187 23.65 10.61 -17.00
C LYS A 187 24.06 11.86 -16.22
N ALA A 188 25.34 12.25 -16.21
CA ALA A 188 25.79 13.42 -15.42
C ALA A 188 25.02 14.71 -15.79
N ARG A 189 24.52 14.83 -17.02
CA ARG A 189 23.69 15.95 -17.47
C ARG A 189 22.40 16.16 -16.65
N PHE A 190 21.87 15.09 -16.08
CA PHE A 190 20.57 15.10 -15.38
C PHE A 190 20.70 14.72 -13.90
N GLU A 191 21.90 14.82 -13.33
CA GLU A 191 22.19 14.41 -11.96
C GLU A 191 21.23 15.01 -10.92
N GLU A 192 20.86 16.27 -11.09
CA GLU A 192 19.85 16.99 -10.29
C GLU A 192 18.52 16.23 -10.12
N LEU A 193 18.14 15.40 -11.09
CA LEU A 193 16.88 14.65 -11.03
C LEU A 193 16.91 13.51 -10.01
N TRP A 194 18.07 12.92 -9.73
CA TRP A 194 18.22 11.80 -8.79
C TRP A 194 19.16 12.06 -7.63
N ARG A 195 19.87 13.20 -7.61
CA ARG A 195 20.73 13.55 -6.48
C ARG A 195 19.91 13.58 -5.19
N ILE A 196 20.47 12.98 -4.16
CA ILE A 196 19.92 12.92 -2.82
C ILE A 196 20.85 13.74 -1.96
N ASP A 197 20.33 14.77 -1.30
CA ASP A 197 21.15 15.61 -0.45
C ASP A 197 21.64 14.81 0.77
N ASP A 198 22.85 15.13 1.26
CA ASP A 198 23.45 14.40 2.40
C ASP A 198 22.56 14.47 3.65
N GLU A 199 21.87 15.59 3.86
CA GLU A 199 20.93 15.76 4.96
C GLU A 199 19.71 14.83 4.80
N GLU A 200 19.13 14.74 3.59
CA GLU A 200 18.04 13.81 3.28
C GLU A 200 18.49 12.36 3.52
N SER A 201 19.64 11.97 2.96
CA SER A 201 20.21 10.63 3.11
C SER A 201 20.44 10.27 4.58
N THR A 202 21.01 11.19 5.37
CA THR A 202 21.27 11.00 6.81
C THR A 202 19.97 10.84 7.61
N GLN A 203 18.96 11.68 7.34
CA GLN A 203 17.68 11.60 8.03
C GLN A 203 16.94 10.29 7.71
N ILE A 204 16.93 9.86 6.45
CA ILE A 204 16.32 8.59 6.05
C ILE A 204 17.10 7.41 6.65
N SER A 205 18.44 7.44 6.62
CA SER A 205 19.29 6.40 7.23
C SER A 205 19.01 6.24 8.72
N THR A 206 18.88 7.36 9.44
CA THR A 206 18.54 7.36 10.87
C THR A 206 17.20 6.68 11.10
N LYS A 207 16.16 7.08 10.36
CA LYS A 207 14.81 6.49 10.47
C LYS A 207 14.79 5.01 10.08
N PHE A 208 15.56 4.62 9.05
CA PHE A 208 15.66 3.24 8.59
C PHE A 208 16.30 2.31 9.63
N LYS A 209 17.35 2.79 10.32
CA LYS A 209 18.05 2.04 11.37
C LYS A 209 17.24 1.94 12.67
N MET A 210 16.30 2.86 12.90
CA MET A 210 15.42 2.78 14.06
C MET A 210 14.50 1.56 13.94
N LYS A 211 14.75 0.54 14.76
CA LYS A 211 13.86 -0.63 14.86
C LYS A 211 12.45 -0.16 15.21
N ALA A 212 11.47 -0.56 14.41
CA ALA A 212 10.06 -0.43 14.78
C ALA A 212 9.88 -1.05 16.17
N ARG A 213 9.43 -0.25 17.15
CA ARG A 213 9.19 -0.75 18.51
C ARG A 213 8.15 -1.86 18.41
N LYS A 214 8.44 -3.05 18.95
CA LYS A 214 7.44 -4.10 19.14
C LYS A 214 6.30 -3.49 19.95
N ARG A 215 5.13 -3.32 19.34
CA ARG A 215 3.94 -2.91 20.07
C ARG A 215 3.65 -4.01 21.09
N LYS A 216 3.28 -3.63 22.32
CA LYS A 216 2.59 -4.55 23.24
C LYS A 216 1.45 -5.15 22.42
N GLN A 217 1.40 -6.48 22.31
CA GLN A 217 0.23 -7.17 21.76
C GLN A 217 -0.99 -6.53 22.40
N MET A 218 -1.90 -5.98 21.58
CA MET A 218 -3.23 -5.68 22.10
C MET A 218 -3.73 -6.97 22.72
N THR A 219 -4.14 -6.90 23.98
CA THR A 219 -4.80 -8.00 24.67
C THR A 219 -5.91 -8.54 23.78
N ALA A 220 -6.12 -9.86 23.81
CA ALA A 220 -7.07 -10.61 22.96
C ALA A 220 -8.50 -10.05 22.88
N THR A 221 -8.82 -9.02 23.66
CA THR A 221 -10.03 -8.21 23.67
C THR A 221 -10.39 -7.55 22.32
N SER A 222 -9.47 -7.43 21.35
CA SER A 222 -9.76 -6.81 20.04
C SER A 222 -9.83 -7.78 18.86
N MET A 223 -9.68 -9.09 19.07
CA MET A 223 -10.02 -10.05 18.01
C MET A 223 -11.54 -10.18 18.00
N LEU A 224 -12.16 -9.69 16.93
CA LEU A 224 -13.59 -9.86 16.68
C LEU A 224 -13.89 -11.38 16.68
N ARG A 225 -14.50 -11.90 17.74
CA ARG A 225 -14.90 -13.31 17.84
C ARG A 225 -15.97 -13.55 16.78
N ILE A 226 -15.69 -14.35 15.76
CA ILE A 226 -16.61 -14.66 14.66
C ILE A 226 -17.52 -15.82 15.07
N SER A 227 -18.79 -15.75 14.72
CA SER A 227 -19.76 -16.83 14.88
C SER A 227 -19.52 -17.90 13.79
N GLU A 228 -19.31 -19.15 14.17
CA GLU A 228 -19.05 -20.26 13.23
C GLU A 228 -20.30 -20.59 12.40
N GLU A 229 -21.43 -20.84 13.06
CA GLU A 229 -22.74 -20.62 12.47
C GLU A 229 -22.74 -19.18 11.95
N HIS A 230 -23.24 -18.78 10.80
CA HIS A 230 -23.15 -17.38 10.30
C HIS A 230 -21.80 -16.99 9.65
N SER A 231 -20.77 -17.84 9.65
CA SER A 231 -19.62 -17.66 8.73
C SER A 231 -19.95 -18.14 7.31
N SER A 232 -19.37 -17.49 6.30
CA SER A 232 -19.50 -17.90 4.88
C SER A 232 -18.91 -19.29 4.61
N ARG A 233 -17.96 -19.77 5.43
CA ARG A 233 -17.36 -21.11 5.32
C ARG A 233 -18.37 -22.25 5.43
N VAL A 234 -19.46 -22.02 6.17
CA VAL A 234 -20.52 -23.02 6.32
C VAL A 234 -21.43 -23.07 5.09
N ALA A 235 -21.55 -21.96 4.35
CA ALA A 235 -22.37 -21.90 3.13
C ALA A 235 -21.76 -22.67 1.95
N LEU A 236 -20.44 -22.84 1.92
CA LEU A 236 -19.72 -23.58 0.87
C LEU A 236 -19.59 -25.09 1.16
N ARG A 237 -20.11 -25.57 2.30
CA ARG A 237 -20.03 -26.98 2.75
C ARG A 237 -21.34 -27.76 2.60
N GLN A 238 -22.30 -27.24 1.86
CA GLN A 238 -23.58 -27.90 1.56
C GLN A 238 -23.66 -28.28 0.09
#